data_AF-A0A444UUN9-F1
#
_entry.id   AF-A0A444UUN9-F1
#
_cell.length_a   1.000
_cell.length_b   1.000
_cell.length_c   1.000
_cell.angle_alpha   90.00
_cell.angle_beta   90.00
_cell.angle_gamma   90.00
#
_symmetry.space_group_name_H-M   'P 1'
#
loop_
_entity.id
_entity.type
_entity.pdbx_description
1 polymer ?
#
loop_
_entity_poly.entity_id
_entity_poly.type
_entity_poly.pdbx_seq_one_letter_code
_entity_poly.pdbx_strand_id
1 'polypeptide(L)'
;MEDGTIRDEDIVATSSWSDSTAAKHGRLSLGNGDGAWCPAGPVYPNNAEFLQVDLKRLHFVTLVATQGRHADGHGNEFARAYRLVYSRNGRTWITWRDRWNNYVRDRLKTPCFH
;
A
#
# COMPACT_ATOMS: atom_id res chain seq x y z
N MET A 1 6.02 -7.12 -7.51
CA MET A 1 5.99 -6.98 -6.02
C MET A 1 6.15 -8.34 -5.37
N GLU A 2 5.22 -9.27 -5.64
CA GLU A 2 5.26 -10.68 -5.16
C GLU A 2 6.51 -11.44 -5.64
N ASP A 3 6.92 -11.19 -6.88
CA ASP A 3 8.09 -11.77 -7.55
C ASP A 3 9.45 -11.31 -7.02
N GLY A 4 9.50 -10.37 -6.07
CA GLY A 4 10.73 -9.88 -5.46
C GLY A 4 11.61 -8.99 -6.35
N THR A 5 11.16 -8.62 -7.55
CA THR A 5 11.95 -7.78 -8.49
C THR A 5 12.15 -6.36 -8.00
N ILE A 6 11.14 -5.81 -7.33
CA ILE A 6 11.21 -4.54 -6.60
C ILE A 6 11.93 -4.82 -5.29
N ARG A 7 12.96 -4.03 -4.93
CA ARG A 7 13.75 -4.25 -3.71
C ARG A 7 13.08 -3.68 -2.48
N ASP A 8 13.45 -4.15 -1.29
CA ASP A 8 12.88 -3.64 -0.03
C ASP A 8 13.15 -2.13 0.16
N GLU A 9 14.32 -1.65 -0.27
CA GLU A 9 14.70 -0.23 -0.26
C GLU A 9 13.84 0.65 -1.17
N ASP A 10 13.09 0.03 -2.10
CA ASP A 10 12.21 0.71 -3.06
C ASP A 10 10.76 0.75 -2.60
N ILE A 11 10.46 0.18 -1.43
CA ILE A 11 9.14 0.15 -0.82
C ILE A 11 9.22 0.96 0.47
N VAL A 12 8.63 2.14 0.48
CA VAL A 12 8.68 3.07 1.61
C VAL A 12 7.27 3.39 2.09
N ALA A 13 7.14 3.65 3.39
CA ALA A 13 5.88 4.06 3.98
C ALA A 13 6.07 5.30 4.84
N THR A 14 4.98 6.04 5.06
CA THR A 14 4.93 7.16 6.01
C THR A 14 5.26 6.74 7.42
N SER A 15 4.75 5.58 7.82
CA SER A 15 4.93 5.02 9.15
C SER A 15 4.74 3.51 9.12
N SER A 16 5.04 2.84 10.23
CA SER A 16 4.75 1.42 10.43
C SER A 16 4.42 1.18 11.90
N TRP A 17 3.44 0.33 12.18
CA TRP A 17 3.07 -0.01 13.56
C TRP A 17 4.22 -0.67 14.32
N SER A 18 4.99 -1.50 13.62
CA SER A 18 6.15 -2.22 14.13
C SER A 18 7.09 -2.58 12.99
N ASP A 19 8.29 -3.07 13.31
CA ASP A 19 9.21 -3.62 12.32
C ASP A 19 8.62 -4.83 11.58
N SER A 20 7.79 -5.62 12.26
CA SER A 20 7.07 -6.78 11.67
C SER A 20 5.95 -6.38 10.72
N THR A 21 5.54 -5.11 10.71
CA THR A 21 4.53 -4.55 9.79
C THR A 21 5.12 -3.42 8.93
N ALA A 22 6.44 -3.40 8.77
CA ALA A 22 7.16 -2.44 7.95
C ALA A 22 6.79 -2.52 6.46
N ALA A 23 7.07 -1.46 5.71
CA ALA A 23 6.73 -1.31 4.29
C ALA A 23 7.10 -2.53 3.42
N LYS A 24 8.28 -3.13 3.63
CA LYS A 24 8.77 -4.33 2.92
C LYS A 24 7.87 -5.57 3.07
N HIS A 25 7.03 -5.62 4.10
CA HIS A 25 6.05 -6.68 4.35
C HIS A 25 4.75 -6.49 3.56
N GLY A 26 4.56 -5.34 2.90
CA GLY A 26 3.46 -5.10 1.98
C GLY A 26 3.70 -5.70 0.60
N ARG A 27 4.00 -7.00 0.50
CA ARG A 27 4.19 -7.71 -0.77
C ARG A 27 3.14 -8.80 -0.91
N LEU A 28 2.30 -8.70 -1.93
CA LEU A 28 1.20 -9.63 -2.19
C LEU A 28 1.60 -11.12 -2.03
N SER A 29 0.72 -11.90 -1.40
CA SER A 29 0.87 -13.34 -1.13
C SER A 29 2.03 -13.76 -0.24
N LEU A 30 2.74 -12.84 0.42
CA LEU A 30 3.83 -13.17 1.34
C LEU A 30 3.40 -12.99 2.79
N GLY A 31 3.61 -14.03 3.60
CA GLY A 31 3.36 -14.01 5.05
C GLY A 31 4.55 -13.51 5.89
N ASN A 32 5.51 -12.81 5.30
CA ASN A 32 6.70 -12.35 6.03
C ASN A 32 6.34 -11.31 7.09
N GLY A 33 7.01 -11.33 8.25
CA GLY A 33 6.67 -10.44 9.37
C GLY A 33 5.30 -10.83 9.96
N ASP A 34 4.47 -9.84 10.25
CA ASP A 34 3.07 -10.06 10.66
C ASP A 34 2.11 -10.13 9.45
N GLY A 35 2.68 -10.25 8.23
CA GLY A 35 1.96 -10.58 7.01
C GLY A 35 1.18 -9.42 6.37
N ALA A 36 1.66 -8.18 6.49
CA ALA A 36 1.29 -6.99 5.69
C ALA A 36 2.11 -5.76 6.13
N TRP A 37 2.00 -4.65 5.40
CA TRP A 37 2.30 -3.32 5.94
C TRP A 37 1.07 -2.76 6.69
N CYS A 38 1.28 -2.18 7.87
CA CYS A 38 0.25 -1.49 8.65
C CYS A 38 0.77 -0.12 9.12
N PRO A 39 0.00 0.97 8.96
CA PRO A 39 0.39 2.29 9.45
C PRO A 39 0.45 2.32 10.98
N ALA A 40 1.28 3.20 11.53
CA ALA A 40 1.50 3.33 12.98
C ALA A 40 0.26 3.80 13.76
N GLY A 41 -0.66 4.48 13.08
CA GLY A 41 -1.87 5.00 13.68
C GLY A 41 -3.09 4.85 12.77
N PRO A 42 -4.27 5.22 13.27
CA PRO A 42 -5.50 5.17 12.48
C PRO A 42 -5.43 6.15 11.30
N VAL A 43 -5.90 5.69 10.13
CA VAL A 43 -5.95 6.51 8.92
C VAL A 43 -7.23 7.34 8.92
N TYR A 44 -7.08 8.66 8.97
CA TYR A 44 -8.18 9.62 8.88
C TYR A 44 -8.13 10.39 7.56
N PRO A 45 -9.24 11.00 7.09
CA PRO A 45 -9.25 11.76 5.85
C PRO A 45 -8.17 12.86 5.74
N ASN A 46 -7.72 13.38 6.89
CA ASN A 46 -6.74 14.46 7.01
C ASN A 46 -5.30 13.95 7.31
N ASN A 47 -5.15 12.67 7.65
CA ASN A 47 -3.86 12.02 7.91
C ASN A 47 -3.65 10.92 6.85
N ALA A 48 -3.03 11.30 5.74
CA ALA A 48 -2.79 10.39 4.64
C ALA A 48 -1.53 9.54 4.92
N GLU A 49 -1.76 8.34 5.46
CA GLU A 49 -0.74 7.29 5.46
C GLU A 49 -0.60 6.72 4.05
N PHE A 50 0.62 6.42 3.62
CA PHE A 50 0.87 5.84 2.30
C PHE A 50 1.94 4.75 2.33
N LEU A 51 1.78 3.81 1.39
CA LEU A 51 2.81 2.91 0.92
C LEU A 51 3.19 3.36 -0.49
N GLN A 52 4.46 3.71 -0.68
CA GLN A 52 5.01 4.16 -1.94
C GLN A 52 5.97 3.09 -2.47
N VAL A 53 5.86 2.83 -3.77
CA VAL A 53 6.70 1.88 -4.49
C VAL A 53 7.44 2.61 -5.60
N ASP A 54 8.77 2.59 -5.56
CA ASP A 54 9.62 3.13 -6.61
C ASP A 54 9.98 2.04 -7.63
N LEU A 55 9.48 2.19 -8.85
CA LEU A 55 9.73 1.23 -9.93
C LEU A 55 11.05 1.47 -10.68
N LYS A 56 11.83 2.51 -10.31
CA LYS A 56 13.11 2.96 -10.92
C LYS A 56 13.08 3.39 -12.38
N ARG A 57 12.12 2.89 -13.16
CA ARG A 57 11.90 3.18 -14.57
C ARG A 57 10.44 3.52 -14.78
N LEU A 58 10.15 4.20 -15.89
CA LEU A 58 8.76 4.44 -16.28
C LEU A 58 8.10 3.13 -16.68
N HIS A 59 6.95 2.87 -16.08
CA HIS A 59 6.12 1.70 -16.32
C HIS A 59 4.70 2.14 -16.68
N PHE A 60 4.06 1.33 -17.53
CA PHE A 60 2.63 1.44 -17.77
C PHE A 60 1.90 0.50 -16.80
N VAL A 61 1.45 1.05 -15.67
CA VAL A 61 0.73 0.28 -14.64
C VAL A 61 -0.75 0.20 -15.02
N THR A 62 -1.24 -1.01 -15.27
CA THR A 62 -2.63 -1.25 -15.72
C THR A 62 -3.54 -1.75 -14.61
N LEU A 63 -2.98 -2.42 -13.61
CA LEU A 63 -3.72 -3.07 -12.53
C LEU A 63 -2.98 -2.92 -11.21
N VAL A 64 -3.77 -2.85 -10.14
CA VAL A 64 -3.30 -2.90 -8.76
C VAL A 64 -4.16 -3.95 -8.05
N ALA A 65 -3.50 -4.90 -7.40
CA ALA A 65 -4.13 -5.85 -6.50
C ALA A 65 -3.78 -5.44 -5.06
N THR A 66 -4.72 -5.59 -4.14
CA THR A 66 -4.51 -5.33 -2.71
C THR A 66 -4.90 -6.58 -1.92
N GLN A 67 -4.25 -6.78 -0.79
CA GLN A 67 -4.58 -7.86 0.14
C GLN A 67 -4.48 -7.35 1.57
N GLY A 68 -5.40 -7.79 2.43
CA GLY A 68 -5.36 -7.52 3.86
C GLY A 68 -4.31 -8.35 4.59
N ARG A 69 -4.07 -8.04 5.86
CA ARG A 69 -3.20 -8.83 6.73
C ARG A 69 -3.84 -10.20 6.99
N HIS A 70 -3.17 -11.27 6.58
CA HIS A 70 -3.65 -12.63 6.82
C HIS A 70 -3.23 -13.14 8.21
N ALA A 71 -1.96 -12.93 8.58
CA ALA A 71 -1.35 -13.35 9.85
C ALA A 71 -1.80 -14.73 10.32
N ASP A 72 -1.53 -15.76 9.50
CA ASP A 72 -1.87 -17.16 9.75
C ASP A 72 -3.36 -17.41 10.07
N GLY A 73 -4.24 -16.60 9.48
CA GLY A 73 -5.69 -16.69 9.66
C GLY A 73 -6.23 -15.92 10.87
N HIS A 74 -5.37 -15.26 11.63
CA HIS A 74 -5.77 -14.39 12.76
C HIS A 74 -5.92 -12.92 12.37
N GLY A 75 -5.40 -12.53 11.21
CA GLY A 75 -5.51 -11.17 10.67
C GLY A 75 -6.90 -10.84 10.15
N ASN A 76 -7.36 -9.63 10.46
CA ASN A 76 -8.68 -9.14 10.05
C ASN A 76 -8.65 -7.66 9.60
N GLU A 77 -7.44 -7.13 9.41
CA GLU A 77 -7.15 -5.77 9.01
C GLU A 77 -6.93 -5.71 7.51
N PHE A 78 -7.71 -4.90 6.81
CA PHE A 78 -7.58 -4.71 5.38
C PHE A 78 -8.04 -3.32 4.97
N ALA A 79 -7.38 -2.79 3.95
CA ALA A 79 -7.81 -1.57 3.34
C ALA A 79 -9.05 -1.76 2.49
N ARG A 80 -10.12 -1.04 2.85
CA ARG A 80 -11.36 -1.03 2.09
C ARG A 80 -11.33 0.03 0.99
N ALA A 81 -10.73 1.19 1.23
CA ALA A 81 -10.59 2.25 0.25
C ALA A 81 -9.16 2.74 0.18
N TYR A 82 -8.74 3.20 -1.01
CA TYR A 82 -7.44 3.82 -1.20
C TYR A 82 -7.47 4.84 -2.35
N ARG A 83 -6.49 5.74 -2.34
CA ARG A 83 -6.22 6.65 -3.46
C ARG A 83 -4.90 6.24 -4.08
N LEU A 84 -4.86 6.18 -5.40
CA LEU A 84 -3.62 6.03 -6.14
C LEU A 84 -3.10 7.41 -6.51
N VAL A 85 -1.85 7.67 -6.14
CA VAL A 85 -1.12 8.87 -6.52
C VAL A 85 0.17 8.43 -7.16
N TYR A 86 0.50 8.97 -8.33
CA TYR A 86 1.68 8.56 -9.08
C TYR A 86 2.52 9.77 -9.48
N SER A 87 3.81 9.54 -9.69
CA SER A 87 4.77 10.53 -10.17
C SER A 87 5.72 9.91 -11.18
N ARG A 88 6.18 10.73 -12.13
CA ARG A 88 7.22 10.36 -13.10
C ARG A 88 8.59 10.95 -12.75
N ASN A 89 8.63 11.94 -11.86
CA ASN A 89 9.81 12.73 -11.53
C ASN A 89 10.07 12.84 -10.02
N GLY A 90 9.25 12.18 -9.19
CA GLY A 90 9.31 12.25 -7.72
C GLY A 90 8.92 13.59 -7.11
N ARG A 91 8.63 14.61 -7.93
CA ARG A 91 8.34 15.99 -7.48
C ARG A 91 6.88 16.38 -7.67
N THR A 92 6.32 16.03 -8.82
CA THR A 92 4.93 16.33 -9.17
C THR A 92 4.12 15.05 -9.08
N TRP A 93 3.08 15.08 -8.25
CA TRP A 93 2.24 13.94 -7.96
C TRP A 93 0.84 14.17 -8.50
N ILE A 94 0.30 13.17 -9.20
CA ILE A 94 -1.01 13.22 -9.83
C ILE A 94 -1.88 12.15 -9.18
N THR A 95 -3.06 12.55 -8.71
CA THR A 95 -4.04 11.61 -8.20
C THR A 95 -4.76 10.92 -9.35
N TRP A 96 -4.70 9.59 -9.39
CA TRP A 96 -5.47 8.80 -10.34
C TRP A 96 -6.95 8.80 -9.96
N ARG A 97 -7.80 8.86 -10.98
CA ARG A 97 -9.25 8.69 -10.88
C ARG A 97 -9.71 7.84 -12.04
N ASP A 98 -10.79 7.10 -11.82
CA ASP A 98 -11.42 6.37 -12.90
C ASP A 98 -12.07 7.31 -13.93
N ARG A 99 -12.63 6.73 -15.01
CA ARG A 99 -13.32 7.48 -16.08
C ARG A 99 -14.54 8.27 -15.60
N TRP A 100 -15.03 8.01 -14.39
CA TRP A 100 -16.16 8.68 -13.76
C TRP A 100 -15.72 9.61 -12.62
N ASN A 101 -14.42 9.91 -12.53
CA ASN A 101 -13.81 10.81 -11.56
C ASN A 101 -13.90 10.32 -10.09
N ASN A 102 -14.01 9.01 -9.86
CA ASN A 102 -14.00 8.40 -8.52
C ASN A 102 -12.61 7.92 -8.08
N TYR A 103 -12.43 7.85 -6.76
CA TYR A 103 -11.33 7.11 -6.12
C TYR A 103 -11.70 5.64 -5.94
N VAL A 104 -10.71 4.78 -5.69
CA VAL A 104 -10.96 3.37 -5.34
C VAL A 104 -11.57 3.32 -3.92
N ARG A 105 -12.80 2.81 -3.79
CA ARG A 105 -13.56 2.86 -2.53
C ARG A 105 -14.23 1.54 -2.17
N ASP A 106 -14.06 1.16 -0.90
CA ASP A 106 -14.97 0.37 -0.07
C ASP A 106 -14.88 0.91 1.39
N ARG A 107 -15.91 0.81 2.23
CA ARG A 107 -16.04 1.66 3.46
C ARG A 107 -15.32 1.14 4.73
N LEU A 108 -14.29 1.87 5.18
CA LEU A 108 -13.56 2.00 6.47
C LEU A 108 -13.49 0.87 7.54
N LYS A 109 -12.23 0.48 7.86
CA LYS A 109 -11.61 0.07 9.16
C LYS A 109 -10.08 0.32 9.06
N THR A 110 -9.30 0.18 10.14
CA THR A 110 -7.84 0.36 10.17
C THR A 110 -7.16 -0.49 9.08
N PRO A 111 -6.49 0.11 8.09
CA PRO A 111 -6.05 -0.62 6.92
C PRO A 111 -4.64 -1.18 7.09
N CYS A 112 -4.45 -2.48 6.86
CA CYS A 112 -3.16 -3.03 6.45
C CYS A 112 -3.21 -3.31 4.94
N PHE A 113 -2.09 -3.16 4.25
CA PHE A 113 -1.97 -3.41 2.81
C PHE A 113 -0.81 -4.34 2.48
N HIS A 114 -0.98 -5.03 1.35
CA HIS A 114 0.08 -5.57 0.50
C HIS A 114 0.12 -4.83 -0.83
#